data_AF-A0A7C8ZNF9-F1
#
_entry.id   AF-A0A7C8ZNF9-F1
#
_cell.length_a   1.000
_cell.length_b   1.000
_cell.length_c   1.000
_cell.angle_alpha   90.00
_cell.angle_beta   90.00
_cell.angle_gamma   90.00
#
_symmetry.space_group_name_H-M   'P 1'
#
loop_
_entity.id
_entity.type
_entity.pdbx_description
1 polymer ?
#
loop_
_entity_poly.entity_id
_entity_poly.type
_entity_poly.pdbx_seq_one_letter_code
_entity_poly.pdbx_strand_id
1 'polypeptide(L)'
;LKSKLDSLDESNAKNRRISVGFREGSTVDRTRVAVTNGLRVKFKDIIHDFTCLREKIMLDKKYFLTTKYFNATGEMPSEETVDKLMVGSVKIEALQAEDSERNEVMKDVERSLNKLHQVFLDMAVLIERQGDQIDDIEQNVAQAGEFISGGTNSIYYANQMKK
;
A
#
# COMPACT_ATOMS: atom_id res chain seq x y z
N LEU A 1 9.40 1.72 4.19
CA LEU A 1 8.13 2.38 4.60
C LEU A 1 7.34 1.50 5.54
N LYS A 2 7.02 0.25 5.18
CA LYS A 2 6.46 -0.78 6.08
C LYS A 2 7.04 -0.78 7.51
N SER A 3 8.36 -0.99 7.63
CA SER A 3 9.06 -0.99 8.93
C SER A 3 8.88 0.30 9.74
N LYS A 4 8.70 1.46 9.08
CA LYS A 4 8.40 2.71 9.80
C LYS A 4 6.97 2.71 10.33
N LEU A 5 6.03 2.16 9.58
CA LEU A 5 4.63 2.02 10.00
C LEU A 5 4.49 1.05 11.17
N ASP A 6 5.17 -0.09 11.11
CA ASP A 6 5.24 -1.05 12.22
C ASP A 6 5.85 -0.41 13.48
N SER A 7 6.92 0.39 13.31
CA SER A 7 7.52 1.12 14.43
C SER A 7 6.59 2.19 15.03
N LEU A 8 5.72 2.80 14.22
CA LEU A 8 4.72 3.76 14.68
C LEU A 8 3.62 3.06 15.48
N ASP A 9 3.17 1.88 15.04
CA ASP A 9 2.21 1.08 15.80
C ASP A 9 2.79 0.62 17.14
N GLU A 10 4.03 0.16 17.14
CA GLU A 10 4.72 -0.21 18.37
C GLU A 10 4.90 1.01 19.29
N SER A 11 5.19 2.19 18.73
CA SER A 11 5.26 3.46 19.46
C SER A 11 3.90 3.83 20.07
N ASN A 12 2.81 3.66 19.32
CA ASN A 12 1.45 3.94 19.79
C ASN A 12 1.06 2.98 20.91
N ALA A 13 1.33 1.68 20.75
CA ALA A 13 1.08 0.67 21.79
C ALA A 13 1.89 0.93 23.07
N LYS A 14 3.14 1.39 22.95
CA LYS A 14 3.96 1.81 24.11
C LYS A 14 3.41 3.08 24.75
N ASN A 15 2.94 4.05 23.97
CA ASN A 15 2.41 5.32 24.48
C ASN A 15 1.21 5.12 25.41
N ARG A 16 0.35 4.13 25.10
CA ARG A 16 -0.79 3.73 25.93
C ARG A 16 -0.43 3.33 27.37
N ARG A 17 0.81 2.89 27.59
CA ARG A 17 1.29 2.42 28.91
C ARG A 17 1.95 3.52 29.74
N ILE A 18 2.18 4.71 29.18
CA ILE A 18 2.96 5.77 29.84
C ILE A 18 2.12 6.53 30.87
N SER A 19 0.86 6.81 30.57
CA SER A 19 -0.02 7.61 31.44
C SER A 19 -1.48 7.30 31.19
N VAL A 20 -2.32 7.51 32.20
CA VAL A 20 -3.78 7.44 32.10
C VAL A 20 -4.32 8.40 31.04
N GLY A 21 -3.65 9.54 30.82
CA GLY A 21 -4.01 10.50 29.77
C GLY A 21 -3.69 10.03 28.35
N PHE A 22 -2.90 8.96 28.20
CA PHE A 22 -2.53 8.36 26.91
C PHE A 22 -3.16 6.99 26.70
N ARG A 23 -4.05 6.56 27.61
CA ARG A 23 -4.78 5.29 27.50
C ARG A 23 -5.57 5.24 26.20
N GLU A 24 -5.93 4.03 25.79
CA GLU A 24 -6.78 3.80 24.62
C GLU A 24 -8.07 4.64 24.68
N GLY A 25 -8.42 5.27 23.55
CA GLY A 25 -9.56 6.17 23.45
C GLY A 25 -9.31 7.59 23.99
N SER A 26 -8.14 7.89 24.53
CA SER A 26 -7.78 9.28 24.86
C SER A 26 -7.62 10.13 23.60
N THR A 27 -7.67 11.45 23.76
CA THR A 27 -7.48 12.39 22.63
C THR A 27 -6.12 12.17 21.96
N VAL A 28 -5.07 11.97 22.76
CA VAL A 28 -3.70 11.75 22.25
C VAL A 28 -3.59 10.41 21.54
N ASP A 29 -4.11 9.32 22.10
CA ASP A 29 -4.07 8.00 21.47
C ASP A 29 -4.83 8.02 20.14
N ARG A 30 -6.05 8.58 20.12
CA ARG A 30 -6.89 8.69 18.91
C ARG A 30 -6.20 9.50 17.82
N THR A 31 -5.59 10.65 18.14
CA THR A 31 -4.86 11.43 17.13
C THR A 31 -3.66 10.66 16.57
N ARG A 32 -2.91 9.94 17.42
CA ARG A 32 -1.75 9.15 16.98
C ARG A 32 -2.16 7.98 16.08
N VAL A 33 -3.21 7.26 16.45
CA VAL A 33 -3.79 6.17 15.66
C VAL A 33 -4.31 6.73 14.33
N ALA A 34 -5.07 7.83 14.34
CA ALA A 34 -5.61 8.45 13.13
C ALA A 34 -4.51 8.88 12.14
N VAL A 35 -3.41 9.48 12.61
CA VAL A 35 -2.28 9.85 11.75
C VAL A 35 -1.62 8.61 11.13
N THR A 36 -1.43 7.55 11.93
CA THR A 36 -0.80 6.31 11.47
C THR A 36 -1.69 5.60 10.44
N ASN A 37 -3.00 5.63 10.65
CA ASN A 37 -4.02 5.14 9.73
C ASN A 37 -4.06 5.94 8.42
N GLY A 38 -4.03 7.27 8.48
CA GLY A 38 -3.95 8.10 7.28
C GLY A 38 -2.71 7.83 6.43
N LEU A 39 -1.58 7.51 7.06
CA LEU A 39 -0.37 7.08 6.34
C LEU A 39 -0.55 5.71 5.67
N ARG A 40 -1.29 4.78 6.29
CA ARG A 40 -1.63 3.47 5.71
C ARG A 40 -2.48 3.62 4.46
N VAL A 41 -3.51 4.48 4.51
CA VAL A 41 -4.39 4.77 3.35
C VAL A 41 -3.57 5.36 2.19
N LYS A 42 -2.76 6.39 2.45
CA LYS A 42 -1.90 6.98 1.40
C LYS A 42 -0.93 5.97 0.80
N PHE A 43 -0.41 5.05 1.61
CA PHE A 43 0.47 4.00 1.12
C PHE A 43 -0.28 3.01 0.22
N LYS A 44 -1.53 2.65 0.59
CA LYS A 44 -2.42 1.84 -0.25
C LYS A 44 -2.68 2.52 -1.60
N ASP A 45 -2.98 3.82 -1.61
CA ASP A 45 -3.22 4.58 -2.84
C ASP A 45 -2.00 4.56 -3.76
N ILE A 46 -0.80 4.84 -3.23
CA ILE A 46 0.46 4.80 -4.00
C ILE A 46 0.69 3.40 -4.60
N ILE A 47 0.38 2.33 -3.86
CA ILE A 47 0.52 0.97 -4.38
C ILE A 47 -0.51 0.69 -5.47
N HIS A 48 -1.75 1.17 -5.32
CA HIS A 48 -2.77 1.04 -6.35
C HIS A 48 -2.35 1.74 -7.65
N ASP A 49 -1.92 3.00 -7.56
CA ASP A 49 -1.45 3.78 -8.71
C ASP A 49 -0.28 3.09 -9.43
N PHE A 50 0.66 2.53 -8.67
CA PHE A 50 1.77 1.77 -9.25
C PHE A 50 1.30 0.49 -9.94
N THR A 51 0.30 -0.20 -9.38
CA THR A 51 -0.25 -1.41 -9.99
C THR A 51 -0.92 -1.10 -11.33
N CYS A 52 -1.69 -0.02 -11.38
CA CYS A 52 -2.26 0.49 -12.62
C CYS A 52 -1.18 0.85 -13.65
N LEU A 53 -0.10 1.52 -13.20
CA LEU A 53 1.05 1.84 -14.07
C LEU A 53 1.74 0.58 -14.60
N ARG A 54 1.90 -0.45 -13.76
CA ARG A 54 2.48 -1.74 -14.14
C ARG A 54 1.67 -2.39 -15.24
N GLU A 55 0.36 -2.48 -15.07
CA GLU A 55 -0.55 -3.09 -16.04
C GLU A 55 -0.45 -2.37 -17.38
N LYS A 56 -0.40 -1.04 -17.37
CA LYS A 56 -0.19 -0.22 -18.56
C LYS A 56 1.13 -0.54 -19.26
N ILE A 57 2.25 -0.59 -18.52
CA ILE A 57 3.57 -0.91 -19.09
C ILE A 57 3.59 -2.33 -19.69
N MET A 58 2.93 -3.29 -19.03
CA MET A 58 2.83 -4.67 -19.51
C MET A 58 1.99 -4.75 -20.81
N LEU A 59 0.89 -4.01 -20.89
CA LEU A 59 0.08 -3.90 -22.11
C LEU A 59 0.87 -3.26 -23.26
N ASP A 60 1.57 -2.17 -23.01
CA ASP A 60 2.41 -1.51 -24.01
C ASP A 60 3.51 -2.45 -24.52
N LYS A 61 4.13 -3.25 -23.63
CA LYS A 61 5.11 -4.28 -24.00
C LYS A 61 4.47 -5.35 -24.88
N LYS A 62 3.29 -5.86 -24.51
CA LYS A 62 2.54 -6.87 -25.27
C LYS A 62 2.24 -6.37 -26.68
N TYR A 63 1.77 -5.13 -26.79
CA TYR A 63 1.49 -4.48 -28.06
C TYR A 63 2.74 -4.30 -28.92
N PHE A 64 3.84 -3.83 -28.33
CA PHE A 64 5.11 -3.64 -29.02
C PHE A 64 5.66 -4.97 -29.57
N LEU A 65 5.66 -6.02 -28.75
CA LEU A 65 6.11 -7.36 -29.18
C LEU A 65 5.22 -7.94 -30.28
N THR A 66 3.91 -7.76 -30.18
CA THR A 66 2.93 -8.20 -31.19
C THR A 66 3.18 -7.53 -32.53
N THR A 67 3.31 -6.20 -32.53
CA THR A 67 3.57 -5.39 -33.73
C THR A 67 4.89 -5.78 -34.37
N LYS A 68 5.93 -5.98 -33.55
CA LYS A 68 7.26 -6.34 -34.04
C LYS A 68 7.30 -7.76 -34.61
N TYR A 69 6.62 -8.71 -33.98
CA TYR A 69 6.48 -10.08 -34.50
C TYR A 69 5.81 -10.07 -35.87
N PHE A 70 4.68 -9.35 -36.00
CA PHE A 70 3.96 -9.21 -37.26
C PHE A 70 4.84 -8.57 -38.34
N ASN A 71 5.56 -7.50 -38.03
CA ASN A 71 6.46 -6.85 -38.99
C ASN A 71 7.63 -7.75 -39.43
N ALA A 72 8.10 -8.65 -38.55
CA ALA A 72 9.24 -9.53 -38.85
C ALA A 72 8.82 -10.83 -39.58
N THR A 73 7.65 -11.39 -39.27
CA THR A 73 7.21 -12.70 -39.78
C THR A 73 6.08 -12.60 -40.81
N GLY A 74 5.37 -11.46 -40.87
CA GLY A 74 4.17 -11.28 -41.69
C GLY A 74 2.92 -11.96 -41.14
N GLU A 75 3.02 -12.69 -40.03
CA GLU A 75 1.93 -13.44 -39.41
C GLU A 75 1.50 -12.82 -38.08
N MET A 76 0.20 -12.92 -37.77
CA MET A 76 -0.31 -12.45 -36.48
C MET A 76 0.07 -13.46 -35.39
N PRO A 77 0.77 -13.03 -34.32
CA PRO A 77 1.19 -13.95 -33.27
C PRO A 77 -0.02 -14.43 -32.46
N SER A 78 -0.04 -15.72 -32.16
CA SER A 78 -0.98 -16.28 -31.17
C SER A 78 -0.65 -15.75 -29.76
N GLU A 79 -1.62 -15.78 -28.84
CA GLU A 79 -1.43 -15.36 -27.46
C GLU A 79 -0.29 -16.14 -26.77
N GLU A 80 -0.19 -17.45 -27.04
CA GLU A 80 0.89 -18.30 -26.54
C GLU A 80 2.28 -17.85 -27.07
N THR A 81 2.34 -17.40 -28.32
CA THR A 81 3.58 -16.85 -28.91
C THR A 81 3.97 -15.54 -28.24
N VAL A 82 2.99 -14.66 -27.97
CA VAL A 82 3.22 -13.37 -27.30
C VAL A 82 3.70 -13.58 -25.87
N ASP A 83 3.13 -14.53 -25.13
CA ASP A 83 3.58 -14.87 -23.77
C ASP A 83 5.01 -15.44 -23.78
N LYS A 84 5.32 -16.33 -24.74
CA LYS A 84 6.68 -16.85 -24.92
C LYS A 84 7.70 -15.75 -25.26
N LEU A 85 7.31 -14.74 -26.04
CA LEU A 85 8.12 -13.56 -26.34
C LEU A 85 8.32 -12.68 -25.09
N MET A 86 7.29 -12.54 -24.27
CA MET A 86 7.33 -11.77 -23.02
C MET A 86 8.30 -12.38 -22.00
N VAL A 87 8.35 -13.71 -21.92
CA VAL A 87 9.31 -14.48 -21.11
C VAL A 87 10.72 -14.51 -21.75
N GLY A 88 10.86 -14.09 -23.01
CA GLY A 88 12.14 -14.10 -23.74
C GLY A 88 12.57 -15.51 -24.20
N SER A 89 11.62 -16.45 -24.25
CA SER A 89 11.85 -17.84 -24.65
C SER A 89 11.86 -18.05 -26.17
N VAL A 90 11.28 -17.12 -26.93
CA VAL A 90 11.35 -17.08 -28.40
C VAL A 90 12.32 -15.98 -28.82
N LYS A 91 13.39 -16.35 -29.54
CA LYS A 91 14.41 -15.43 -30.07
C LYS A 91 14.25 -15.33 -31.59
N ILE A 92 13.68 -14.23 -32.06
CA ILE A 92 13.69 -13.88 -33.49
C ILE A 92 14.89 -12.95 -33.71
N GLU A 93 15.69 -13.15 -34.76
CA GLU A 93 16.90 -12.34 -35.02
C GLU A 93 16.58 -10.84 -35.16
N ALA A 94 15.43 -10.49 -35.74
CA ALA A 94 14.91 -9.11 -35.77
C ALA A 94 14.57 -8.52 -34.38
N LEU A 95 14.33 -9.37 -33.36
CA LEU A 95 14.18 -8.96 -31.96
C LEU A 95 15.51 -8.79 -31.23
N GLN A 96 16.62 -9.38 -31.72
CA GLN A 96 17.93 -9.26 -31.10
C GLN A 96 18.66 -7.94 -31.40
N ALA A 97 18.35 -7.30 -32.54
CA ALA A 97 19.11 -6.15 -33.02
C ALA A 97 18.81 -4.82 -32.32
N GLU A 98 17.72 -4.73 -31.55
CA GLU A 98 17.33 -3.49 -30.86
C GLU A 98 17.76 -3.55 -29.39
N ASP A 99 18.94 -2.97 -29.17
CA ASP A 99 19.59 -2.59 -27.92
C ASP A 99 19.36 -3.51 -26.71
N SER A 100 20.32 -4.40 -26.49
CA SER A 100 20.60 -5.07 -25.22
C SER A 100 20.35 -4.16 -24.02
N GLU A 101 20.70 -2.88 -24.13
CA GLU A 101 20.52 -1.85 -23.11
C GLU A 101 19.03 -1.55 -22.81
N ARG A 102 18.17 -1.41 -23.84
CA ARG A 102 16.73 -1.20 -23.66
C ARG A 102 16.07 -2.41 -23.01
N ASN A 103 16.52 -3.61 -23.38
CA ASN A 103 16.00 -4.85 -22.81
C ASN A 103 16.46 -5.05 -21.34
N GLU A 104 17.68 -4.64 -21.00
CA GLU A 104 18.13 -4.61 -19.60
C GLU A 104 17.35 -3.60 -18.76
N VAL A 105 17.09 -2.39 -19.27
CA VAL A 105 16.21 -1.41 -18.58
C VAL A 105 14.82 -1.99 -18.37
N MET A 106 14.27 -2.71 -19.36
CA MET A 106 12.95 -3.33 -19.23
C MET A 106 12.93 -4.45 -18.17
N LYS A 107 13.98 -5.29 -18.12
CA LYS A 107 14.13 -6.30 -17.07
C LYS A 107 14.33 -5.69 -15.68
N ASP A 108 15.02 -4.56 -15.59
CA ASP A 108 15.17 -3.81 -14.34
C ASP A 108 13.82 -3.28 -13.85
N VAL A 109 12.99 -2.76 -14.77
CA VAL A 109 11.61 -2.38 -14.47
C VAL A 109 10.81 -3.60 -14.00
N GLU A 110 10.87 -4.73 -14.69
CA GLU A 110 10.20 -5.97 -14.26
C GLU A 110 10.65 -6.46 -12.88
N ARG A 111 11.96 -6.44 -12.59
CA ARG A 111 12.49 -6.78 -11.26
C ARG A 111 12.01 -5.81 -10.20
N SER A 112 11.96 -4.52 -10.50
CA SER A 112 11.44 -3.49 -9.60
C SER A 112 9.94 -3.71 -9.31
N LEU A 113 9.15 -3.99 -10.35
CA LEU A 113 7.73 -4.30 -10.27
C LEU A 113 7.47 -5.54 -9.40
N ASN A 114 8.27 -6.60 -9.56
CA ASN A 114 8.16 -7.83 -8.76
C ASN A 114 8.49 -7.61 -7.29
N LYS A 115 9.55 -6.82 -6.99
CA LYS A 115 9.85 -6.43 -5.61
C LYS A 115 8.70 -5.64 -4.98
N LEU A 116 8.05 -4.76 -5.74
CA LEU A 116 6.91 -4.03 -5.20
C LEU A 116 5.68 -4.92 -4.99
N HIS A 117 5.45 -5.92 -5.84
CA HIS A 117 4.37 -6.89 -5.61
C HIS A 117 4.56 -7.68 -4.29
N GLN A 118 5.81 -7.99 -3.92
CA GLN A 118 6.09 -8.59 -2.61
C GLN A 118 5.77 -7.62 -1.45
N VAL A 119 6.11 -6.34 -1.61
CA VAL A 119 5.73 -5.29 -0.63
C VAL A 119 4.20 -5.15 -0.52
N PHE A 120 3.47 -5.36 -1.61
CA PHE A 120 2.00 -5.34 -1.61
C PHE A 120 1.40 -6.48 -0.80
N LEU A 121 1.84 -7.73 -1.01
CA LEU A 121 1.36 -8.88 -0.23
C LEU A 121 1.60 -8.68 1.26
N ASP A 122 2.77 -8.14 1.61
CA ASP A 122 3.13 -7.79 2.97
C ASP A 122 2.27 -6.67 3.57
N MET A 123 1.82 -5.70 2.76
CA MET A 123 0.93 -4.63 3.18
C MET A 123 -0.52 -5.10 3.30
N ALA A 124 -0.96 -6.01 2.43
CA ALA A 124 -2.29 -6.61 2.52
C ALA A 124 -2.49 -7.28 3.89
N VAL A 125 -1.47 -7.99 4.39
CA VAL A 125 -1.47 -8.57 5.75
C VAL A 125 -1.55 -7.50 6.84
N LEU A 126 -0.92 -6.33 6.66
CA LEU A 126 -0.97 -5.23 7.62
C LEU A 126 -2.31 -4.51 7.65
N ILE A 127 -2.99 -4.40 6.50
CA ILE A 127 -4.33 -3.82 6.39
C ILE A 127 -5.37 -4.79 6.97
N GLU A 128 -5.27 -6.07 6.62
CA GLU A 128 -6.19 -7.12 7.10
C GLU A 128 -6.15 -7.28 8.63
N ARG A 129 -4.96 -7.19 9.25
CA ARG A 129 -4.81 -7.20 10.72
C ARG A 129 -5.49 -6.04 11.43
N GLN A 130 -5.67 -4.90 10.76
CA GLN A 130 -6.21 -3.69 11.36
C GLN A 130 -7.72 -3.50 11.08
N GLY A 131 -8.27 -4.30 10.16
CA GLY A 131 -9.68 -4.34 9.79
C GLY A 131 -10.13 -3.15 8.93
N ASP A 132 -11.26 -3.30 8.24
CA ASP A 132 -11.92 -2.26 7.43
C ASP A 132 -12.39 -1.02 8.24
N GLN A 133 -12.16 -1.01 9.56
CA GLN A 133 -12.56 0.06 10.48
C GLN A 133 -11.65 1.30 10.44
N ILE A 134 -10.72 1.37 9.48
CA ILE A 134 -9.74 2.47 9.35
C ILE A 134 -10.40 3.84 9.12
N ASP A 135 -11.58 3.86 8.49
CA ASP A 135 -12.35 5.07 8.17
C ASP A 135 -13.70 5.19 8.89
N ASP A 136 -13.93 4.38 9.92
CA ASP A 136 -15.18 4.46 10.69
C ASP A 136 -15.13 5.64 11.67
N ILE A 137 -15.55 6.82 11.18
CA ILE A 137 -15.68 8.04 11.96
C ILE A 137 -16.63 7.82 13.15
N GLU A 138 -17.69 7.03 12.96
CA GLU A 138 -18.68 6.77 14.01
C GLU A 138 -18.05 5.99 15.16
N GLN A 139 -17.34 4.91 14.87
CA GLN A 139 -16.59 4.16 15.87
C GLN A 139 -15.52 5.02 16.56
N ASN A 140 -14.82 5.84 15.78
CA ASN A 140 -13.79 6.74 16.33
C ASN A 140 -14.40 7.77 17.29
N VAL A 141 -15.60 8.26 17.02
CA VAL A 141 -16.36 9.18 17.89
C VAL A 141 -16.95 8.43 19.09
N ALA A 142 -17.46 7.22 18.90
CA ALA A 142 -17.99 6.39 19.98
C ALA A 142 -16.92 6.08 21.02
N GLN A 143 -15.71 5.72 20.59
CA GLN A 143 -14.56 5.49 21.48
C GLN A 143 -14.14 6.74 22.27
N ALA A 144 -14.45 7.95 21.77
CA ALA A 144 -14.20 9.19 22.50
C ALA A 144 -15.15 9.40 23.69
N GLY A 145 -16.36 8.82 23.60
CA GLY A 145 -17.43 9.05 24.56
C GLY A 145 -17.07 8.65 25.99
N GLU A 146 -16.35 7.54 26.16
CA GLU A 146 -15.91 7.07 27.47
C GLU A 146 -14.89 8.02 28.11
N PHE A 147 -13.92 8.52 27.32
CA PHE A 147 -12.93 9.46 27.82
C PHE A 147 -13.54 10.83 28.16
N ILE A 148 -14.47 11.32 27.33
CA ILE A 148 -15.16 12.59 27.54
C ILE A 148 -16.07 12.51 28.76
N SER A 149 -16.88 11.46 28.90
CA SER A 149 -17.79 11.27 30.04
C SER A 149 -17.03 11.16 31.37
N GLY A 150 -15.89 10.46 31.39
CA GLY A 150 -15.01 10.42 32.56
C GLY A 150 -14.47 11.80 32.94
N GLY A 151 -14.08 12.62 31.96
CA GLY A 151 -13.68 14.02 32.16
C GLY A 151 -14.82 14.88 32.72
N THR A 152 -16.01 14.78 32.13
CA THR A 152 -17.20 15.52 32.58
C THR A 152 -17.57 15.18 34.03
N ASN A 153 -17.55 13.89 34.40
CA ASN A 153 -17.79 13.47 35.78
C ASN A 153 -16.75 14.04 36.74
N SER A 154 -15.47 14.02 36.35
CA SER A 154 -14.39 14.57 37.17
C SER A 154 -14.58 16.07 37.44
N ILE A 155 -14.99 16.84 36.42
CA ILE A 155 -15.32 18.26 36.56
C ILE A 155 -16.54 18.45 37.47
N TYR A 156 -17.57 17.63 37.31
CA TYR A 156 -18.78 17.69 38.13
C TYR A 156 -18.48 17.51 39.63
N TYR A 157 -17.70 16.49 39.99
CA TYR A 157 -17.29 16.29 41.39
C TYR A 157 -16.36 17.39 41.90
N ALA A 158 -15.43 17.88 41.08
CA ALA A 158 -14.55 19.00 41.45
C ALA A 158 -15.34 20.28 41.77
N ASN A 159 -16.42 20.55 41.03
CA ASN A 159 -17.31 21.68 41.29
C ASN A 159 -18.12 21.52 42.58
N GLN A 160 -18.48 20.29 42.95
CA GLN A 160 -19.17 20.02 44.23
C GLN A 160 -18.25 20.19 45.44
N MET A 161 -16.97 19.85 45.31
CA MET A 161 -15.95 20.00 46.37
C MET A 161 -15.47 21.46 46.57
N LYS A 162 -15.90 22.39 45.72
CA LYS A 162 -15.57 23.83 45.79
C LYS A 162 -16.52 24.65 46.66
N LYS A 163 -17.50 24.01 47.32
CA LYS A 163 -18.34 24.62 48.36
C LYS A 163 -17.71 24.44 49.73
#